data_AF-A0A1W9HDM0-F1
#
_entry.id   AF-A0A1W9HDM0-F1
#
_cell.length_a   1.000
_cell.length_b   1.000
_cell.length_c   1.000
_cell.angle_alpha   90.00
_cell.angle_beta   90.00
_cell.angle_gamma   90.00
#
_symmetry.space_group_name_H-M   'P 1'
#
loop_
_entity.id
_entity.type
_entity.pdbx_description
1 polymer ?
#
loop_
_entity_poly.entity_id
_entity_poly.type
_entity_poly.pdbx_seq_one_letter_code
_entity_poly.pdbx_strand_id
1 'polypeptide(L)'
;MGILSSLFSGVSGLNANGTALSVIGNNIANLSTVGFKGSKATFADLISSSISGGSGAIQTGIGVALTSVQGNFSQGSLATSSNVLDLAIDGNGFFIVQDAQNATFYSRAGLFRLDKNNNVVDPTGFKLQGFLADTTGTITGTIGDIALPSTTASPRATTTALVAANLNSATTPTGVRGNIVGSSASTTTTAAGNNSFTINLNGDGAQTITVANGLTGSALATAIQNAVRALTPTDPFKTAAYTGFTASVNPSGTFTFASGITGTTNNSTSGTGTVVVAANGGDTLAANLNMLTPVSTTGTSFLLTDPPATSNFSTSITVFDTLGNSHLLTTYFTKTGANTWNYNVVASASEVVTANYDSSNIDTTLGIVRVGSGTLTFGTDGTLDRESTVIRYDTSTAAGTSGTAPGELQIDFIGATADQLISMNYGSSVTTDGGNGLDGTTQFGSTSALVQQTQDGFAAGSLQAFSVDANGVISGRFSNGQLRALAQVVLARFPDPIGLTRTGKNTFAQSGNSGQPVNGTPDSAGLGRVLSNSLELSNVDLGESFIDMIAAQRGFQANSRVITTSDEILQELVNLKR
;
A
#
# COMPACT_ATOMS: atom_id res chain seq x y z
N MET A 1 -21.33 -23.15 -79.07
CA MET A 1 -20.76 -23.04 -77.71
C MET A 1 -20.77 -21.62 -77.13
N GLY A 2 -20.91 -20.55 -77.92
CA GLY A 2 -20.91 -19.16 -77.41
C GLY A 2 -22.08 -18.80 -76.49
N ILE A 3 -23.32 -19.19 -76.84
CA ILE A 3 -24.54 -18.80 -76.09
C ILE A 3 -24.60 -19.44 -74.69
N LEU A 4 -24.13 -20.69 -74.54
CA LEU A 4 -24.07 -21.33 -73.22
C LEU A 4 -23.02 -20.68 -72.31
N SER A 5 -21.91 -20.19 -72.88
CA SER A 5 -20.87 -19.44 -72.15
C SER A 5 -21.38 -18.05 -71.72
N SER A 6 -22.13 -17.34 -72.58
CA SER A 6 -22.73 -16.05 -72.23
C SER A 6 -23.81 -16.17 -71.15
N LEU A 7 -24.64 -17.23 -71.21
CA LEU A 7 -25.60 -17.53 -70.15
C LEU A 7 -24.90 -17.84 -68.82
N PHE A 8 -23.83 -18.64 -68.83
CA PHE A 8 -23.09 -18.95 -67.60
C PHE A 8 -22.39 -17.70 -67.02
N SER A 9 -21.81 -16.84 -67.86
CA SER A 9 -21.24 -15.56 -67.42
C SER A 9 -22.32 -14.63 -66.82
N GLY A 10 -23.50 -14.56 -67.44
CA GLY A 10 -24.65 -13.81 -66.91
C GLY A 10 -25.15 -14.33 -65.56
N VAL A 11 -25.29 -15.65 -65.42
CA VAL A 11 -25.75 -16.30 -64.16
C VAL A 11 -24.71 -16.16 -63.04
N SER A 12 -23.43 -16.36 -63.34
CA SER A 12 -22.35 -16.20 -62.36
C SER A 12 -22.24 -14.75 -61.88
N GLY A 13 -22.37 -13.78 -62.78
CA GLY A 13 -22.46 -12.36 -62.43
C GLY A 13 -23.72 -12.01 -61.63
N LEU A 14 -24.87 -12.65 -61.91
CA LEU A 14 -26.10 -12.45 -61.15
C LEU A 14 -25.92 -12.92 -59.69
N ASN A 15 -25.31 -14.09 -59.49
CA ASN A 15 -25.00 -14.62 -58.16
C ASN A 15 -23.98 -13.75 -57.42
N ALA A 16 -22.90 -13.33 -58.09
CA ALA A 16 -21.90 -12.43 -57.52
C ALA A 16 -22.52 -11.11 -57.03
N ASN A 17 -23.36 -10.45 -57.84
CA ASN A 17 -24.06 -9.24 -57.40
C ASN A 17 -25.09 -9.52 -56.30
N GLY A 18 -25.77 -10.67 -56.31
CA GLY A 18 -26.68 -11.08 -55.24
C GLY A 18 -25.97 -11.25 -53.89
N THR A 19 -24.79 -11.88 -53.87
CA THR A 19 -23.97 -12.01 -52.66
C THR A 19 -23.41 -10.65 -52.21
N ALA A 20 -22.97 -9.79 -53.14
CA ALA A 20 -22.57 -8.42 -52.83
C ALA A 20 -23.69 -7.64 -52.13
N LEU A 21 -24.91 -7.68 -52.67
CA LEU A 21 -26.09 -7.03 -52.07
C LEU A 21 -26.39 -7.55 -50.67
N SER A 22 -26.26 -8.87 -50.44
CA SER A 22 -26.45 -9.46 -49.11
C SER A 22 -25.42 -8.96 -48.10
N VAL A 23 -24.14 -8.89 -48.49
CA VAL A 23 -23.05 -8.38 -47.62
C VAL A 23 -23.24 -6.89 -47.31
N ILE A 24 -23.57 -6.07 -48.32
CA ILE A 24 -23.82 -4.64 -48.14
C ILE A 24 -25.05 -4.41 -47.26
N GLY A 25 -26.13 -5.15 -47.50
CA GLY A 25 -27.34 -5.10 -46.65
C GLY A 25 -27.05 -5.47 -45.20
N ASN A 26 -26.19 -6.47 -44.97
CA ASN A 26 -25.75 -6.84 -43.63
C ASN A 26 -24.92 -5.75 -42.95
N ASN A 27 -24.01 -5.09 -43.69
CA ASN A 27 -23.24 -3.96 -43.16
C ASN A 27 -24.14 -2.80 -42.74
N ILE A 28 -25.11 -2.41 -43.58
CA ILE A 28 -26.06 -1.32 -43.29
C ILE A 28 -26.91 -1.67 -42.06
N ALA A 29 -27.40 -2.90 -41.97
CA ALA A 29 -28.21 -3.35 -40.83
C ALA A 29 -27.45 -3.30 -39.49
N ASN A 30 -26.12 -3.46 -39.53
CA ASN A 30 -25.27 -3.47 -38.34
C ASN A 30 -24.53 -2.15 -38.07
N LEU A 31 -24.93 -1.05 -38.73
CA LEU A 31 -24.32 0.27 -38.56
C LEU A 31 -24.33 0.74 -37.10
N SER A 32 -25.43 0.51 -36.37
CA SER A 32 -25.58 0.91 -34.96
C SER A 32 -25.03 -0.13 -33.98
N THR A 33 -24.49 -1.24 -34.47
CA THR A 33 -23.98 -2.30 -33.63
C THR A 33 -22.57 -1.96 -33.16
N VAL A 34 -22.39 -1.84 -31.84
CA VAL A 34 -21.10 -1.58 -31.20
C VAL A 34 -20.08 -2.67 -31.54
N GLY A 35 -18.86 -2.27 -31.92
CA GLY A 35 -17.76 -3.15 -32.25
C GLY A 35 -17.93 -3.92 -33.56
N PHE A 36 -18.95 -3.60 -34.37
CA PHE A 36 -19.17 -4.30 -35.64
C PHE A 36 -18.15 -3.91 -36.70
N LYS A 37 -17.45 -4.92 -37.22
CA LYS A 37 -16.55 -4.80 -38.37
C LYS A 37 -17.32 -5.10 -39.65
N GLY A 38 -17.37 -4.14 -40.57
CA GLY A 38 -17.94 -4.31 -41.90
C GLY A 38 -17.24 -5.42 -42.68
N SER A 39 -17.94 -5.98 -43.68
CA SER A 39 -17.40 -7.02 -44.55
C SER A 39 -17.48 -6.61 -46.02
N LYS A 40 -16.53 -7.06 -46.82
CA LYS A 40 -16.49 -6.83 -48.27
C LYS A 40 -16.41 -8.17 -49.00
N ALA A 41 -17.26 -8.34 -50.01
CA ALA A 41 -17.19 -9.48 -50.92
C ALA A 41 -16.05 -9.25 -51.93
N THR A 42 -15.14 -10.21 -52.05
CA THR A 42 -14.09 -10.20 -53.06
C THR A 42 -14.38 -11.26 -54.11
N PHE A 43 -14.20 -10.88 -55.38
CA PHE A 43 -14.50 -11.72 -56.53
C PHE A 43 -13.24 -11.97 -57.34
N ALA A 44 -13.16 -13.14 -57.96
CA ALA A 44 -12.15 -13.49 -58.94
C ALA A 44 -12.82 -13.91 -60.24
N ASP A 45 -12.13 -13.72 -61.36
CA ASP A 45 -12.57 -14.21 -62.65
C ASP A 45 -12.44 -15.74 -62.73
N LEU A 46 -13.34 -16.36 -63.51
CA LEU A 46 -13.28 -17.77 -63.85
C LEU A 46 -12.63 -17.92 -65.22
N ILE A 47 -11.48 -18.58 -65.28
CA ILE A 47 -10.75 -18.83 -66.53
C ILE A 47 -11.25 -20.11 -67.21
N SER A 48 -11.53 -20.04 -68.52
CA SER A 48 -11.75 -21.23 -69.36
C SER A 48 -10.45 -21.96 -69.59
N SER A 49 -10.45 -23.29 -69.40
CA SER A 49 -9.34 -24.17 -69.73
C SER A 49 -8.81 -23.90 -71.15
N SER A 50 -7.55 -23.50 -71.26
CA SER A 50 -6.83 -23.47 -72.53
C SER A 50 -6.67 -24.91 -73.04
N ILE A 51 -7.50 -25.33 -73.99
CA ILE A 51 -7.16 -26.47 -74.84
C ILE A 51 -6.34 -25.93 -76.01
N SER A 52 -5.12 -26.45 -76.12
CA SER A 52 -4.10 -26.25 -77.18
C SER A 52 -3.00 -25.24 -76.86
N GLY A 53 -1.80 -25.78 -76.55
CA GLY A 53 -0.54 -25.07 -76.40
C GLY A 53 0.05 -24.57 -77.72
N GLY A 54 -0.69 -23.72 -78.43
CA GLY A 54 -0.20 -22.99 -79.62
C GLY A 54 -0.40 -21.50 -79.43
N SER A 55 0.65 -20.72 -79.70
CA SER A 55 0.70 -19.26 -79.58
C SER A 55 -0.50 -18.60 -80.29
N GLY A 56 -1.48 -18.12 -79.51
CA GLY A 56 -2.73 -17.54 -80.01
C GLY A 56 -4.04 -18.01 -79.34
N ALA A 57 -3.99 -18.56 -78.11
CA ALA A 57 -5.18 -19.05 -77.41
C ALA A 57 -6.23 -17.94 -77.20
N ILE A 58 -7.38 -18.07 -77.87
CA ILE A 58 -8.57 -17.25 -77.62
C ILE A 58 -9.14 -17.67 -76.25
N GLN A 59 -8.68 -17.01 -75.18
CA GLN A 59 -9.15 -17.21 -73.82
C GLN A 59 -10.38 -16.33 -73.59
N THR A 60 -11.56 -16.95 -73.56
CA THR A 60 -12.81 -16.25 -73.20
C THR A 60 -13.12 -16.54 -71.74
N GLY A 61 -13.25 -15.51 -70.90
CA GLY A 61 -13.61 -15.69 -69.49
C GLY A 61 -14.99 -16.36 -69.34
N ILE A 62 -15.11 -17.26 -68.36
CA ILE A 62 -16.38 -17.97 -68.05
C ILE A 62 -17.19 -17.21 -66.98
N GLY A 63 -16.80 -15.99 -66.62
CA GLY A 63 -17.54 -15.15 -65.67
C GLY A 63 -16.78 -14.95 -64.36
N VAL A 64 -17.50 -14.84 -63.25
CA VAL A 64 -16.95 -14.44 -61.94
C VAL A 64 -17.42 -15.36 -60.81
N ALA A 65 -16.57 -15.54 -59.79
CA ALA A 65 -16.93 -16.28 -58.59
C ALA A 65 -16.58 -15.48 -57.33
N LEU A 66 -17.36 -15.70 -56.26
CA LEU A 66 -17.04 -15.20 -54.93
C LEU A 66 -15.83 -15.96 -54.40
N THR A 67 -14.74 -15.24 -54.12
CA THR A 67 -13.52 -15.81 -53.52
C THR A 67 -13.68 -15.89 -52.00
N SER A 68 -14.07 -14.78 -51.37
CA SER A 68 -14.22 -14.71 -49.92
C SER A 68 -15.05 -13.49 -49.50
N VAL A 69 -15.60 -13.53 -48.29
CA VAL A 69 -16.15 -12.34 -47.62
C VAL A 69 -15.18 -11.94 -46.53
N GLN A 70 -14.41 -10.88 -46.76
CA GLN A 70 -13.35 -10.45 -45.84
C GLN A 70 -13.89 -9.40 -44.87
N GLY A 71 -13.52 -9.50 -43.60
CA GLY A 71 -13.81 -8.46 -42.60
C GLY A 71 -12.84 -7.29 -42.73
N ASN A 72 -13.35 -6.06 -42.69
CA ASN A 72 -12.54 -4.87 -42.53
C ASN A 72 -12.31 -4.61 -41.04
N PHE A 73 -11.09 -4.86 -40.56
CA PHE A 73 -10.71 -4.66 -39.16
C PHE A 73 -10.17 -3.26 -38.85
N SER A 74 -10.36 -2.28 -39.74
CA SER A 74 -10.12 -0.87 -39.42
C SER A 74 -10.95 -0.44 -38.21
N GLN A 75 -10.42 0.50 -37.44
CA GLN A 75 -11.10 1.02 -36.25
C GLN A 75 -12.33 1.84 -36.65
N GLY A 76 -13.41 1.70 -35.88
CA GLY A 76 -14.59 2.58 -35.99
C GLY A 76 -14.38 3.90 -35.25
N SER A 77 -15.39 4.77 -35.29
CA SER A 77 -15.40 5.96 -34.42
C SER A 77 -15.64 5.54 -32.96
N LEU A 78 -15.04 6.27 -32.02
CA LEU A 78 -15.21 6.04 -30.59
C LEU A 78 -16.29 6.98 -30.06
N ALA A 79 -17.31 6.42 -29.40
CA ALA A 79 -18.36 7.17 -28.72
C ALA A 79 -18.13 7.12 -27.21
N THR A 80 -18.27 8.25 -26.52
CA THR A 80 -18.22 8.28 -25.06
C THR A 80 -19.52 7.72 -24.48
N SER A 81 -19.42 7.02 -23.35
CA SER A 81 -20.58 6.51 -22.60
C SER A 81 -20.65 7.14 -21.21
N SER A 82 -21.47 6.60 -20.31
CA SER A 82 -21.54 7.03 -18.89
C SER A 82 -21.26 5.89 -17.92
N ASN A 83 -20.97 4.69 -18.44
CA ASN A 83 -20.68 3.50 -17.66
C ASN A 83 -19.18 3.19 -17.74
N VAL A 84 -18.55 3.06 -16.58
CA VAL A 84 -17.11 2.80 -16.48
C VAL A 84 -16.70 1.44 -17.08
N LEU A 85 -17.62 0.47 -17.06
CA LEU A 85 -17.39 -0.87 -17.62
C LEU A 85 -17.58 -0.93 -19.14
N ASP A 86 -18.02 0.16 -19.77
CA ASP A 86 -17.98 0.27 -21.22
C ASP A 86 -16.54 0.58 -21.63
N LEU A 87 -15.94 -0.35 -22.35
CA LEU A 87 -14.52 -0.33 -22.70
C LEU A 87 -14.38 -0.28 -24.22
N ALA A 88 -13.53 0.60 -24.72
CA ALA A 88 -13.13 0.60 -26.11
C ALA A 88 -11.64 0.35 -26.24
N ILE A 89 -11.23 -0.23 -27.38
CA ILE A 89 -9.81 -0.45 -27.68
C ILE A 89 -9.38 0.62 -28.67
N ASP A 90 -8.36 1.39 -28.29
CA ASP A 90 -7.69 2.31 -29.19
C ASP A 90 -6.48 1.61 -29.85
N GLY A 91 -6.67 1.15 -31.08
CA GLY A 91 -5.67 0.41 -31.86
C GLY A 91 -5.98 -1.09 -32.05
N ASN A 92 -4.93 -1.91 -32.15
CA ASN A 92 -5.04 -3.33 -32.47
C ASN A 92 -5.20 -4.20 -31.21
N GLY A 93 -6.14 -5.15 -31.20
CA GLY A 93 -6.31 -6.09 -30.08
C GLY A 93 -7.78 -6.40 -29.83
N PHE A 94 -8.11 -7.62 -29.48
CA PHE A 94 -9.47 -8.06 -29.19
C PHE A 94 -9.62 -8.33 -27.70
N PHE A 95 -10.79 -8.02 -27.15
CA PHE A 95 -11.19 -8.52 -25.85
C PHE A 95 -11.31 -10.03 -25.91
N ILE A 96 -10.82 -10.71 -24.89
CA ILE A 96 -10.93 -12.15 -24.73
C ILE A 96 -12.14 -12.41 -23.86
N VAL A 97 -13.11 -13.15 -24.37
CA VAL A 97 -14.33 -13.49 -23.65
C VAL A 97 -14.54 -15.00 -23.64
N GLN A 98 -15.10 -15.54 -22.56
CA GLN A 98 -15.38 -16.98 -22.44
C GLN A 98 -16.87 -17.25 -22.29
N ASP A 99 -17.34 -18.35 -22.87
CA ASP A 99 -18.70 -18.87 -22.68
C ASP A 99 -18.83 -19.67 -21.38
N ALA A 100 -20.05 -20.03 -21.00
CA ALA A 100 -20.37 -20.90 -19.88
C ALA A 100 -19.72 -22.29 -19.96
N GLN A 101 -19.29 -22.74 -21.15
CA GLN A 101 -18.53 -23.98 -21.37
C GLN A 101 -17.00 -23.76 -21.40
N ASN A 102 -16.51 -22.59 -20.96
CA ASN A 102 -15.09 -22.21 -20.97
C ASN A 102 -14.45 -22.19 -22.37
N ALA A 103 -15.26 -22.02 -23.43
CA ALA A 103 -14.75 -21.80 -24.77
C ALA A 103 -14.36 -20.32 -24.94
N THR A 104 -13.14 -20.08 -25.42
CA THR A 104 -12.60 -18.73 -25.62
C THR A 104 -13.00 -18.16 -26.98
N PHE A 105 -13.56 -16.96 -26.95
CA PHE A 105 -13.92 -16.15 -28.09
C PHE A 105 -13.28 -14.76 -27.98
N TYR A 106 -13.30 -14.03 -29.09
CA TYR A 106 -12.67 -12.72 -29.20
C TYR A 106 -13.71 -11.70 -29.66
N SER A 107 -13.73 -10.50 -29.09
CA SER A 107 -14.65 -9.45 -29.52
C SER A 107 -13.98 -8.07 -29.55
N ARG A 108 -14.57 -7.17 -30.34
CA ARG A 108 -14.29 -5.73 -30.29
C ARG A 108 -15.40 -4.95 -29.60
N ALA A 109 -16.56 -5.56 -29.37
CA ALA A 109 -17.59 -4.96 -28.56
C ALA A 109 -17.10 -4.97 -27.11
N GLY A 110 -17.10 -3.82 -26.46
CA GLY A 110 -16.77 -3.71 -25.04
C GLY A 110 -17.92 -3.14 -24.24
N LEU A 111 -19.14 -3.57 -24.54
CA LEU A 111 -20.29 -3.25 -23.73
C LEU A 111 -20.34 -4.27 -22.60
N PHE A 112 -19.82 -3.94 -21.41
CA PHE A 112 -19.79 -4.88 -20.30
C PHE A 112 -20.67 -4.44 -19.13
N ARG A 113 -21.19 -5.42 -18.40
CA ARG A 113 -21.96 -5.25 -17.18
C ARG A 113 -21.55 -6.29 -16.14
N LEU A 114 -21.94 -6.08 -14.90
CA LEU A 114 -21.77 -7.06 -13.83
C LEU A 114 -22.93 -8.07 -13.85
N ASP A 115 -22.61 -9.36 -13.70
CA ASP A 115 -23.60 -10.40 -13.44
C ASP A 115 -23.91 -10.55 -11.93
N LYS A 116 -24.82 -11.47 -11.58
CA LYS A 116 -25.17 -11.79 -10.19
C LYS A 116 -23.99 -12.33 -9.36
N ASN A 117 -23.00 -12.92 -10.02
CA ASN A 117 -21.81 -13.50 -9.42
C ASN A 117 -20.66 -12.47 -9.38
N ASN A 118 -20.93 -11.21 -9.72
CA ASN A 118 -19.98 -10.11 -9.86
C ASN A 118 -18.88 -10.33 -10.92
N ASN A 119 -19.12 -11.17 -11.92
CA ASN A 119 -18.24 -11.25 -13.08
C ASN A 119 -18.58 -10.15 -14.09
N VAL A 120 -17.56 -9.68 -14.80
CA VAL A 120 -17.74 -8.76 -15.92
C VAL A 120 -18.19 -9.56 -17.13
N VAL A 121 -19.43 -9.35 -17.57
CA VAL A 121 -20.05 -10.06 -18.70
C VAL A 121 -20.56 -9.12 -19.78
N ASP A 122 -20.46 -9.55 -21.02
CA ASP A 122 -21.10 -8.91 -22.18
C ASP A 122 -22.63 -9.20 -22.18
N PRO A 123 -23.48 -8.46 -22.93
CA PRO A 123 -24.92 -8.68 -22.92
C PRO A 123 -25.39 -10.07 -23.21
N THR A 124 -24.61 -10.82 -23.97
CA THR A 124 -24.93 -12.18 -24.36
C THR A 124 -24.46 -13.23 -23.36
N GLY A 125 -23.86 -12.82 -22.24
CA GLY A 125 -23.44 -13.69 -21.14
C GLY A 125 -22.00 -14.18 -21.20
N PHE A 126 -21.19 -13.72 -22.16
CA PHE A 126 -19.77 -14.07 -22.20
C PHE A 126 -18.99 -13.30 -21.14
N LYS A 127 -18.12 -13.98 -20.40
CA LYS A 127 -17.30 -13.39 -19.33
C LYS A 127 -16.01 -12.82 -19.88
N LEU A 128 -15.65 -11.60 -19.49
CA LEU A 128 -14.39 -10.96 -19.85
C LEU A 128 -13.22 -11.63 -19.10
N GLN A 129 -12.14 -11.92 -19.84
CA GLN A 129 -10.92 -12.48 -19.29
C GLN A 129 -9.87 -11.40 -19.01
N GLY A 130 -9.08 -11.61 -17.97
CA GLY A 130 -8.01 -10.70 -17.58
C GLY A 130 -7.00 -11.36 -16.66
N PHE A 131 -5.94 -10.62 -16.35
CA PHE A 131 -5.03 -10.94 -15.28
C PHE A 131 -5.69 -10.62 -13.93
N LEU A 132 -5.74 -11.59 -13.03
CA LEU A 132 -6.38 -11.45 -11.73
C LEU A 132 -5.46 -10.68 -10.77
N ALA A 133 -5.99 -9.88 -9.84
CA ALA A 133 -5.19 -9.35 -8.74
C ALA A 133 -5.20 -10.31 -7.54
N ASP A 134 -4.09 -10.40 -6.82
CA ASP A 134 -4.06 -11.02 -5.49
C ASP A 134 -4.78 -10.12 -4.46
N THR A 135 -5.05 -10.66 -3.28
CA THR A 135 -5.68 -10.01 -2.11
C THR A 135 -5.03 -8.67 -1.72
N THR A 136 -3.77 -8.46 -2.06
CA THR A 136 -2.97 -7.24 -1.84
C THR A 136 -3.09 -6.20 -2.97
N GLY A 137 -3.72 -6.53 -4.09
CA GLY A 137 -3.88 -5.65 -5.25
C GLY A 137 -2.77 -5.75 -6.31
N THR A 138 -1.88 -6.74 -6.21
CA THR A 138 -0.86 -7.00 -7.24
C THR A 138 -1.44 -7.86 -8.36
N ILE A 139 -1.27 -7.45 -9.62
CA ILE A 139 -1.75 -8.22 -10.79
C ILE A 139 -0.91 -9.50 -10.93
N THR A 140 -1.57 -10.65 -10.81
CA THR A 140 -1.04 -11.98 -11.09
C THR A 140 -1.06 -12.21 -12.60
N GLY A 141 0.05 -12.65 -13.20
CA GLY A 141 0.16 -12.92 -14.63
C GLY A 141 -0.66 -14.13 -15.13
N THR A 142 -1.58 -14.64 -14.32
CA THR A 142 -2.51 -15.72 -14.65
C THR A 142 -3.79 -15.15 -15.23
N ILE A 143 -4.16 -15.62 -16.43
CA ILE A 143 -5.41 -15.25 -17.09
C ILE A 143 -6.56 -16.03 -16.45
N GLY A 144 -7.62 -15.33 -16.05
CA GLY A 144 -8.87 -15.90 -15.57
C GLY A 144 -10.07 -14.97 -15.74
N ASP A 145 -11.24 -15.44 -15.31
CA ASP A 145 -12.48 -14.68 -15.31
C ASP A 145 -12.34 -13.42 -14.46
N ILE A 146 -12.60 -12.24 -15.03
CA ILE A 146 -12.62 -11.00 -14.25
C ILE A 146 -13.86 -11.00 -13.36
N ALA A 147 -13.67 -11.44 -12.13
CA ALA A 147 -14.61 -11.23 -11.03
C ALA A 147 -14.23 -9.95 -10.29
N LEU A 148 -15.16 -9.01 -10.19
CA LEU A 148 -15.00 -7.81 -9.39
C LEU A 148 -15.67 -8.07 -8.04
N PRO A 149 -14.93 -8.53 -7.02
CA PRO A 149 -15.56 -8.92 -5.78
C PRO A 149 -16.27 -7.72 -5.16
N SER A 150 -17.53 -7.91 -4.75
CA SER A 150 -18.27 -6.97 -3.91
C SER A 150 -17.74 -6.95 -2.46
N THR A 151 -16.58 -7.55 -2.23
CA THR A 151 -16.06 -7.81 -0.89
C THR A 151 -15.57 -6.52 -0.27
N THR A 152 -15.72 -6.48 1.04
CA THR A 152 -14.98 -5.54 1.87
C THR A 152 -13.48 -5.75 1.63
N ALA A 153 -12.72 -4.68 1.43
CA ALA A 153 -11.28 -4.75 1.59
C ALA A 153 -11.01 -5.20 3.03
N SER A 154 -10.27 -6.30 3.19
CA SER A 154 -9.83 -6.76 4.50
C SER A 154 -9.03 -5.64 5.16
N PRO A 155 -9.22 -5.42 6.47
CA PRO A 155 -8.42 -4.46 7.20
C PRO A 155 -6.95 -4.85 7.13
N ARG A 156 -6.08 -3.87 7.24
CA ARG A 156 -4.64 -4.08 7.37
C ARG A 156 -4.19 -3.45 8.67
N ALA A 157 -3.60 -4.28 9.53
CA ALA A 157 -2.97 -3.82 10.75
C ALA A 157 -1.79 -2.90 10.41
N THR A 158 -1.60 -1.86 11.22
CA THR A 158 -0.45 -0.97 11.08
C THR A 158 0.83 -1.76 11.37
N THR A 159 1.79 -1.72 10.45
CA THR A 159 3.13 -2.29 10.63
C THR A 159 4.19 -1.19 10.76
N THR A 160 3.94 -0.02 10.18
CA THR A 160 4.86 1.12 10.22
C THR A 160 4.10 2.41 10.51
N ALA A 161 4.65 3.22 11.41
CA ALA A 161 4.13 4.52 11.82
C ALA A 161 5.25 5.56 11.78
N LEU A 162 5.17 6.54 10.87
CA LEU A 162 6.10 7.67 10.81
C LEU A 162 5.59 8.79 11.72
N VAL A 163 6.42 9.26 12.64
CA VAL A 163 6.18 10.45 13.47
C VAL A 163 7.38 11.38 13.36
N ALA A 164 7.26 12.42 12.53
CA ALA A 164 8.26 13.47 12.40
C ALA A 164 7.79 14.74 13.11
N ALA A 165 8.56 15.19 14.10
CA ALA A 165 8.28 16.43 14.82
C ALA A 165 9.52 17.32 14.90
N ASN A 166 9.31 18.63 14.96
CA ASN A 166 10.36 19.54 15.38
C ASN A 166 10.33 19.65 16.91
N LEU A 167 11.44 19.34 17.57
CA LEU A 167 11.62 19.44 19.02
C LEU A 167 12.43 20.70 19.35
N ASN A 168 11.91 21.57 20.22
CA ASN A 168 12.52 22.87 20.45
C ASN A 168 13.86 22.71 21.20
N SER A 169 14.96 23.13 20.56
CA SER A 169 16.31 23.04 21.13
C SER A 169 16.48 23.85 22.43
N ALA A 170 15.76 24.96 22.59
CA ALA A 170 15.82 25.85 23.75
C ALA A 170 14.99 25.36 24.95
N THR A 171 14.22 24.28 24.81
CA THR A 171 13.40 23.74 25.91
C THR A 171 14.27 23.34 27.10
N THR A 172 13.85 23.68 28.32
CA THR A 172 14.54 23.22 29.53
C THR A 172 14.26 21.73 29.75
N PRO A 173 15.26 20.90 30.09
CA PRO A 173 15.04 19.52 30.49
C PRO A 173 13.96 19.43 31.57
N THR A 174 12.86 18.74 31.30
CA THR A 174 11.82 18.49 32.30
C THR A 174 12.11 17.20 33.01
N GLY A 175 12.15 17.30 34.34
CA GLY A 175 12.31 16.18 35.23
C GLY A 175 11.42 16.37 36.45
N VAL A 176 10.82 15.28 36.92
CA VAL A 176 10.06 15.26 38.16
C VAL A 176 10.93 15.63 39.35
N ARG A 177 10.35 16.47 40.21
CA ARG A 177 10.84 16.73 41.56
C ARG A 177 10.92 15.41 42.33
N GLY A 178 12.12 14.88 42.53
CA GLY A 178 12.35 13.79 43.47
C GLY A 178 11.82 14.20 44.84
N ASN A 179 10.71 13.59 45.24
CA ASN A 179 10.17 13.76 46.58
C ASN A 179 10.96 12.87 47.53
N ILE A 180 11.76 13.46 48.41
CA ILE A 180 12.33 12.72 49.54
C ILE A 180 11.17 12.45 50.50
N VAL A 181 10.68 11.21 50.54
CA VAL A 181 9.78 10.77 51.60
C VAL A 181 10.63 10.62 52.86
N GLY A 182 10.73 11.69 53.65
CA GLY A 182 11.27 11.61 55.00
C GLY A 182 10.35 10.71 55.83
N SER A 183 10.68 9.41 55.95
CA SER A 183 10.10 8.63 57.03
C SER A 183 10.85 9.01 58.30
N SER A 184 10.10 9.41 59.31
CA SER A 184 10.58 9.76 60.64
C SER A 184 11.18 8.52 61.32
N ALA A 185 12.41 8.17 60.95
CA ALA A 185 13.21 7.20 61.67
C ALA A 185 13.85 7.92 62.86
N SER A 186 13.21 7.74 64.00
CA SER A 186 13.69 8.11 65.33
C SER A 186 15.16 7.75 65.51
N THR A 187 15.97 8.73 65.87
CA THR A 187 17.32 8.57 66.40
C THR A 187 17.27 7.67 67.64
N THR A 188 17.60 6.39 67.50
CA THR A 188 17.97 5.57 68.66
C THR A 188 19.40 5.91 69.05
N THR A 189 19.55 6.90 69.93
CA THR A 189 20.78 7.14 70.66
C THR A 189 20.99 5.99 71.64
N THR A 190 21.97 5.14 71.40
CA THR A 190 22.57 4.30 72.45
C THR A 190 24.05 4.64 72.57
N ALA A 191 24.38 5.31 73.69
CA ALA A 191 25.66 5.44 74.38
C ALA A 191 26.96 5.47 73.56
N ALA A 192 27.65 6.62 73.60
CA ALA A 192 29.04 6.82 73.14
C ALA A 192 29.40 6.29 71.73
N GLY A 193 28.38 6.08 70.90
CA GLY A 193 28.51 5.50 69.57
C GLY A 193 28.64 6.57 68.50
N ASN A 194 29.53 6.32 67.56
CA ASN A 194 29.67 7.03 66.30
C ASN A 194 28.32 7.16 65.55
N ASN A 195 28.15 8.23 64.77
CA ASN A 195 26.99 8.41 63.89
C ASN A 195 27.10 7.45 62.70
N SER A 196 26.13 6.59 62.49
CA SER A 196 26.10 5.68 61.33
C SER A 196 25.18 6.21 60.23
N PHE A 197 25.64 6.15 58.99
CA PHE A 197 24.88 6.52 57.79
C PHE A 197 24.90 5.35 56.82
N THR A 198 23.79 5.07 56.15
CA THR A 198 23.75 4.07 55.08
C THR A 198 23.71 4.77 53.72
N ILE A 199 24.60 4.39 52.81
CA ILE A 199 24.75 4.96 51.48
C ILE A 199 24.62 3.85 50.43
N ASN A 200 23.95 4.12 49.32
CA ASN A 200 23.92 3.24 48.16
C ASN A 200 24.30 4.08 46.95
N LEU A 201 25.54 3.93 46.48
CA LEU A 201 26.03 4.66 45.33
C LEU A 201 25.79 3.84 44.06
N ASN A 202 25.06 4.42 43.11
CA ASN A 202 24.89 3.88 41.75
C ASN A 202 24.39 2.42 41.70
N GLY A 203 23.55 2.02 42.67
CA GLY A 203 22.95 0.68 42.70
C GLY A 203 23.87 -0.43 43.20
N ASP A 204 25.02 -0.10 43.81
CA ASP A 204 26.04 -1.04 44.31
C ASP A 204 25.66 -1.76 45.62
N GLY A 205 24.44 -1.52 46.11
CA GLY A 205 23.93 -2.05 47.37
C GLY A 205 24.11 -1.07 48.55
N ALA A 206 23.28 -1.21 49.58
CA ALA A 206 23.31 -0.34 50.74
C ALA A 206 24.49 -0.68 51.67
N GLN A 207 25.43 0.24 51.86
CA GLN A 207 26.60 0.10 52.73
C GLN A 207 26.56 1.12 53.86
N THR A 208 26.92 0.70 55.09
CA THR A 208 26.86 1.58 56.27
C THR A 208 28.23 2.13 56.61
N ILE A 209 28.37 3.45 56.62
CA ILE A 209 29.52 4.19 57.14
C ILE A 209 29.27 4.61 58.57
N THR A 210 30.34 4.83 59.33
CA THR A 210 30.28 5.23 60.73
C THR A 210 31.29 6.34 60.97
N VAL A 211 30.86 7.49 61.51
CA VAL A 211 31.71 8.67 61.77
C VAL A 211 31.70 9.07 63.24
N ALA A 212 32.78 9.66 63.73
CA ALA A 212 32.91 10.09 65.12
C ALA A 212 31.81 11.08 65.54
N ASN A 213 31.35 10.95 66.79
CA ASN A 213 30.37 11.87 67.38
C ASN A 213 30.97 13.26 67.63
N GLY A 214 30.14 14.31 67.61
CA GLY A 214 30.53 15.69 67.92
C GLY A 214 31.10 16.51 66.74
N LEU A 215 31.12 15.94 65.54
CA LEU A 215 31.55 16.66 64.33
C LEU A 215 30.41 17.50 63.77
N THR A 216 30.66 18.79 63.50
CA THR A 216 29.69 19.72 62.91
C THR A 216 30.24 20.41 61.67
N GLY A 217 29.36 20.78 60.74
CA GLY A 217 29.72 21.58 59.56
C GLY A 217 30.76 20.90 58.67
N SER A 218 31.81 21.63 58.28
CA SER A 218 32.80 21.14 57.30
C SER A 218 33.56 19.91 57.78
N ALA A 219 33.76 19.79 59.10
CA ALA A 219 34.43 18.62 59.69
C ALA A 219 33.60 17.34 59.53
N LEU A 220 32.26 17.45 59.63
CA LEU A 220 31.36 16.33 59.39
C LEU A 220 31.33 15.96 57.90
N ALA A 221 31.31 16.95 57.00
CA ALA A 221 31.35 16.71 55.56
C ALA A 221 32.63 15.95 55.15
N THR A 222 33.79 16.39 55.63
CA THR A 222 35.07 15.72 55.37
C THR A 222 35.13 14.31 55.97
N ALA A 223 34.56 14.10 57.17
CA ALA A 223 34.50 12.77 57.78
C ALA A 223 33.62 11.80 56.99
N ILE A 224 32.45 12.25 56.50
CA ILE A 224 31.58 11.45 55.63
C ILE A 224 32.29 11.16 54.31
N GLN A 225 32.94 12.15 53.69
CA GLN A 225 33.69 11.95 52.45
C GLN A 225 34.76 10.87 52.59
N ASN A 226 35.58 10.95 53.64
CA ASN A 226 36.64 9.98 53.87
C ASN A 226 36.09 8.58 54.19
N ALA A 227 34.99 8.49 54.94
CA ALA A 227 34.36 7.22 55.26
C ALA A 227 33.78 6.53 54.01
N VAL A 228 33.15 7.27 53.09
CA VAL A 228 32.63 6.72 51.83
C VAL A 228 33.76 6.30 50.89
N ARG A 229 34.84 7.09 50.80
CA ARG A 229 36.01 6.74 49.96
C ARG A 229 36.78 5.52 50.46
N ALA A 230 36.62 5.18 51.75
CA ALA A 230 37.25 4.01 52.36
C ALA A 230 36.44 2.72 52.20
N LEU A 231 35.19 2.79 51.69
CA LEU A 231 34.38 1.61 51.41
C LEU A 231 34.93 0.84 50.20
N THR A 232 34.90 -0.49 50.30
CA THR A 232 35.11 -1.37 49.15
C THR A 232 33.79 -1.54 48.39
N PRO A 233 33.72 -1.15 47.11
CA PRO A 233 32.55 -1.38 46.27
C PRO A 233 32.18 -2.87 46.23
N THR A 234 30.88 -3.17 46.17
CA THR A 234 30.39 -4.55 46.01
C THR A 234 30.62 -5.04 44.57
N ASP A 235 30.50 -4.14 43.60
CA ASP A 235 30.82 -4.30 42.18
C ASP A 235 32.14 -3.57 41.83
N PRO A 236 33.18 -4.29 41.37
CA PRO A 236 34.46 -3.72 40.96
C PRO A 236 34.36 -2.60 39.91
N PHE A 237 33.33 -2.62 39.05
CA PHE A 237 33.13 -1.60 38.01
C PHE A 237 32.62 -0.26 38.56
N LYS A 238 32.20 -0.21 39.83
CA LYS A 238 31.69 1.00 40.50
C LYS A 238 32.74 1.71 41.35
N THR A 239 33.99 1.26 41.31
CA THR A 239 35.13 1.84 42.06
C THR A 239 35.32 3.34 41.84
N ALA A 240 35.04 3.85 40.63
CA ALA A 240 35.13 5.28 40.34
C ALA A 240 34.08 6.14 41.09
N ALA A 241 32.94 5.55 41.49
CA ALA A 241 31.87 6.25 42.20
C ALA A 241 32.25 6.57 43.65
N TYR A 242 32.92 5.62 44.31
CA TYR A 242 33.41 5.74 45.68
C TYR A 242 34.67 6.60 45.76
N THR A 243 35.66 6.33 44.90
CA THR A 243 36.96 7.05 44.92
C THR A 243 36.82 8.54 44.60
N GLY A 244 35.85 8.92 43.75
CA GLY A 244 35.54 10.31 43.37
C GLY A 244 34.40 10.95 44.17
N PHE A 245 33.93 10.34 45.27
CA PHE A 245 32.87 10.91 46.09
C PHE A 245 33.29 12.23 46.77
N THR A 246 32.40 13.22 46.75
CA THR A 246 32.62 14.52 47.39
C THR A 246 31.47 14.90 48.32
N ALA A 247 31.82 15.45 49.49
CA ALA A 247 30.88 16.00 50.43
C ALA A 247 31.35 17.39 50.86
N SER A 248 30.46 18.38 50.85
CA SER A 248 30.76 19.77 51.22
C SER A 248 29.61 20.35 52.04
N VAL A 249 29.87 21.45 52.75
CA VAL A 249 28.84 22.19 53.47
C VAL A 249 28.88 23.66 53.07
N ASN A 250 27.71 24.26 52.83
CA ASN A 250 27.59 25.70 52.59
C ASN A 250 27.49 26.46 53.95
N PRO A 251 27.95 27.71 54.08
CA PRO A 251 27.72 28.57 55.25
C PRO A 251 26.28 28.62 55.82
N SER A 252 25.27 28.23 55.05
CA SER A 252 23.88 28.05 55.50
C SER A 252 23.60 26.75 56.28
N GLY A 253 24.62 25.93 56.54
CA GLY A 253 24.48 24.64 57.25
C GLY A 253 23.97 23.49 56.37
N THR A 254 24.02 23.67 55.06
CA THR A 254 23.48 22.74 54.07
C THR A 254 24.57 21.80 53.55
N PHE A 255 24.38 20.49 53.68
CA PHE A 255 25.32 19.47 53.20
C PHE A 255 25.01 19.00 51.78
N THR A 256 26.02 19.06 50.91
CA THR A 256 26.01 18.66 49.49
C THR A 256 26.86 17.42 49.26
N PHE A 257 26.33 16.41 48.55
CA PHE A 257 27.01 15.14 48.25
C PHE A 257 26.99 14.84 46.75
N ALA A 258 28.12 14.43 46.17
CA ALA A 258 28.21 14.05 44.75
C ALA A 258 29.08 12.81 44.54
N SER A 259 28.67 11.91 43.64
CA SER A 259 29.46 10.72 43.26
C SER A 259 30.43 11.01 42.11
N GLY A 260 31.48 10.19 42.00
CA GLY A 260 32.57 10.38 41.04
C GLY A 260 32.31 9.95 39.59
N ILE A 261 31.10 9.47 39.25
CA ILE A 261 30.76 8.98 37.90
C ILE A 261 29.62 9.81 37.31
N THR A 262 29.73 10.14 36.02
CA THR A 262 28.65 10.71 35.19
C THR A 262 28.00 9.61 34.34
N GLY A 263 26.67 9.49 34.37
CA GLY A 263 25.90 8.86 33.28
C GLY A 263 25.58 7.36 33.33
N THR A 264 25.17 6.76 34.45
CA THR A 264 24.46 5.45 34.42
C THR A 264 23.18 5.43 35.26
N THR A 265 22.18 4.69 34.78
CA THR A 265 20.77 4.68 35.21
C THR A 265 20.56 4.09 36.61
N ASN A 266 19.53 4.56 37.31
CA ASN A 266 19.10 4.06 38.61
C ASN A 266 17.82 3.20 38.43
N ASN A 267 17.86 1.93 38.83
CA ASN A 267 16.68 1.08 38.94
C ASN A 267 16.11 1.25 40.35
N SER A 268 14.90 1.79 40.46
CA SER A 268 14.19 1.98 41.73
C SER A 268 13.40 0.71 42.05
N THR A 269 13.80 -0.02 43.10
CA THR A 269 12.87 -0.93 43.80
C THR A 269 12.49 -0.33 45.15
N SER A 270 11.17 -0.22 45.32
CA SER A 270 10.47 0.26 46.49
C SER A 270 10.64 -0.72 47.67
N GLY A 271 11.20 -0.21 48.76
CA GLY A 271 11.23 -0.89 50.05
C GLY A 271 11.00 0.12 51.15
N THR A 272 9.91 -0.05 51.88
CA THR A 272 9.55 0.76 53.06
C THR A 272 10.68 0.76 54.09
N GLY A 273 11.12 1.96 54.48
CA GLY A 273 11.87 2.16 55.73
C GLY A 273 13.38 2.37 55.63
N THR A 274 13.90 3.13 54.66
CA THR A 274 15.35 3.42 54.64
C THR A 274 15.65 4.72 53.89
N VAL A 275 16.41 5.64 54.49
CA VAL A 275 16.95 6.82 53.79
C VAL A 275 18.12 6.35 52.95
N VAL A 276 17.88 6.18 51.65
CA VAL A 276 18.89 5.86 50.64
C VAL A 276 19.33 7.16 49.99
N VAL A 277 20.53 7.65 50.31
CA VAL A 277 21.15 8.75 49.57
C VAL A 277 21.75 8.17 48.28
N ALA A 278 20.98 8.23 47.19
CA ALA A 278 21.47 7.97 45.84
C ALA A 278 21.88 9.31 45.21
N ALA A 279 23.18 9.58 45.12
CA ALA A 279 23.72 10.76 44.46
C ALA A 279 24.34 10.37 43.11
N ASN A 280 23.77 10.89 42.02
CA ASN A 280 24.40 10.90 40.70
C ASN A 280 25.10 12.25 40.49
N GLY A 281 26.17 12.25 39.71
CA GLY A 281 26.99 13.43 39.44
C GLY A 281 26.17 14.69 39.13
N GLY A 282 26.43 15.75 39.90
CA GLY A 282 25.82 17.07 39.76
C GLY A 282 24.71 17.40 40.76
N ASP A 283 24.16 16.43 41.48
CA ASP A 283 23.03 16.69 42.39
C ASP A 283 23.45 17.38 43.70
N THR A 284 22.87 18.55 43.94
CA THR A 284 23.05 19.33 45.17
C THR A 284 22.03 18.84 46.19
N LEU A 285 22.37 17.85 47.02
CA LEU A 285 21.56 17.53 48.20
C LEU A 285 21.64 18.71 49.19
N ALA A 286 20.55 19.04 49.85
CA ALA A 286 20.53 20.02 50.93
C ALA A 286 19.89 19.40 52.17
N ALA A 287 20.68 18.97 53.14
CA ALA A 287 20.14 18.53 54.43
C ALA A 287 20.31 19.66 55.48
N ASN A 288 19.20 20.12 56.07
CA ASN A 288 19.22 20.88 57.33
C ASN A 288 19.57 19.90 58.47
N LEU A 289 20.32 20.36 59.48
CA LEU A 289 20.83 19.62 60.64
C LEU A 289 19.82 18.72 61.38
N ASN A 290 18.51 18.86 61.13
CA ASN A 290 17.47 18.04 61.76
C ASN A 290 16.56 17.26 60.80
N MET A 291 16.82 17.22 59.48
CA MET A 291 16.02 16.46 58.48
C MET A 291 14.48 16.53 58.64
N LEU A 292 13.94 17.63 59.18
CA LEU A 292 12.50 17.78 59.46
C LEU A 292 11.68 18.29 58.26
N THR A 293 12.35 18.65 57.17
CA THR A 293 11.69 19.14 55.95
C THR A 293 12.27 18.42 54.74
N PRO A 294 11.44 17.73 53.93
CA PRO A 294 11.90 17.08 52.72
C PRO A 294 12.47 18.11 51.75
N VAL A 295 13.71 17.88 51.31
CA VAL A 295 14.37 18.70 50.30
C VAL A 295 14.26 18.00 48.95
N SER A 296 13.78 18.74 47.96
CA SER A 296 13.52 18.27 46.60
C SER A 296 14.81 18.12 45.81
N THR A 297 14.98 17.00 45.12
CA THR A 297 15.96 16.84 44.02
C THR A 297 15.27 16.98 42.67
N THR A 298 16.00 17.26 41.60
CA THR A 298 15.47 17.39 40.22
C THR A 298 15.84 16.12 39.45
N GLY A 299 14.92 15.19 39.24
CA GLY A 299 15.18 13.93 38.53
C GLY A 299 14.58 13.92 37.13
N THR A 300 15.31 13.49 36.10
CA THR A 300 14.97 13.61 34.66
C THR A 300 13.98 12.55 34.10
N SER A 301 13.12 11.95 34.93
CA SER A 301 12.31 10.79 34.53
C SER A 301 10.84 11.15 34.21
N PHE A 302 10.30 10.51 33.16
CA PHE A 302 8.88 10.52 32.80
C PHE A 302 8.04 9.73 33.82
N LEU A 303 6.92 10.30 34.28
CA LEU A 303 5.96 9.59 35.14
C LEU A 303 4.65 9.34 34.41
N LEU A 304 4.14 8.12 34.55
CA LEU A 304 2.83 7.75 34.03
C LEU A 304 1.68 8.38 34.83
N THR A 305 1.93 8.84 36.06
CA THR A 305 0.91 9.46 36.93
C THR A 305 0.59 10.92 36.59
N ASP A 306 1.48 11.59 35.86
CA ASP A 306 1.22 12.91 35.28
C ASP A 306 2.03 13.10 33.98
N PRO A 307 1.59 12.47 32.87
CA PRO A 307 2.32 12.51 31.60
C PRO A 307 2.50 13.94 31.03
N PRO A 308 1.50 14.84 31.07
CA PRO A 308 1.64 16.20 30.54
C PRO A 308 2.63 17.06 31.34
N ALA A 309 2.64 16.98 32.68
CA ALA A 309 3.55 17.79 33.48
C ALA A 309 5.00 17.29 33.43
N THR A 310 5.19 16.03 33.05
CA THR A 310 6.51 15.37 33.01
C THR A 310 7.07 15.23 31.60
N SER A 311 6.40 15.81 30.60
CA SER A 311 6.84 15.86 29.22
C SER A 311 6.92 17.28 28.66
N ASN A 312 7.74 17.45 27.64
CA ASN A 312 7.92 18.74 26.96
C ASN A 312 6.99 18.89 25.76
N PHE A 313 6.72 17.78 25.07
CA PHE A 313 5.90 17.74 23.87
C PHE A 313 5.22 16.39 23.75
N SER A 314 3.99 16.37 23.26
CA SER A 314 3.23 15.14 23.03
C SER A 314 2.52 15.17 21.69
N THR A 315 2.45 14.02 21.03
CA THR A 315 1.68 13.84 19.79
C THR A 315 0.97 12.50 19.84
N SER A 316 -0.17 12.38 19.15
CA SER A 316 -0.95 11.14 19.12
C SER A 316 -1.13 10.68 17.68
N ILE A 317 -1.00 9.37 17.43
CA ILE A 317 -1.24 8.72 16.15
C ILE A 317 -2.33 7.66 16.30
N THR A 318 -3.24 7.59 15.33
CA THR A 318 -4.21 6.49 15.25
C THR A 318 -3.61 5.33 14.47
N VAL A 319 -3.55 4.15 15.09
CA VAL A 319 -3.12 2.89 14.47
C VAL A 319 -4.30 1.94 14.34
N PHE A 320 -4.17 0.92 13.48
CA PHE A 320 -5.21 -0.09 13.25
C PHE A 320 -4.75 -1.48 13.69
N ASP A 321 -5.66 -2.23 14.30
CA ASP A 321 -5.46 -3.64 14.64
C ASP A 321 -5.72 -4.57 13.43
N THR A 322 -5.56 -5.89 13.63
CA THR A 322 -5.82 -6.90 12.58
C THR A 322 -7.29 -7.03 12.16
N LEU A 323 -8.22 -6.50 12.94
CA LEU A 323 -9.65 -6.49 12.65
C LEU A 323 -10.14 -5.13 12.09
N GLY A 324 -9.26 -4.14 12.04
CA GLY A 324 -9.53 -2.79 11.55
C GLY A 324 -10.10 -1.83 12.58
N ASN A 325 -10.06 -2.16 13.88
CA ASN A 325 -10.38 -1.19 14.92
C ASN A 325 -9.26 -0.16 15.04
N SER A 326 -9.62 1.09 15.30
CA SER A 326 -8.68 2.18 15.49
C SER A 326 -8.28 2.32 16.96
N HIS A 327 -6.99 2.38 17.22
CA HIS A 327 -6.39 2.61 18.54
C HIS A 327 -5.57 3.89 18.54
N LEU A 328 -5.63 4.66 19.63
CA LEU A 328 -4.87 5.90 19.76
C LEU A 328 -3.59 5.67 20.56
N LEU A 329 -2.44 5.83 19.92
CA LEU A 329 -1.13 5.83 20.59
C LEU A 329 -0.66 7.26 20.78
N THR A 330 -0.21 7.59 21.99
CA THR A 330 0.33 8.92 22.31
C THR A 330 1.80 8.81 22.65
N THR A 331 2.64 9.54 21.92
CA THR A 331 4.08 9.64 22.15
C THR A 331 4.38 10.92 22.92
N TYR A 332 5.01 10.77 24.09
CA TYR A 332 5.51 11.86 24.93
C TYR A 332 7.02 11.99 24.80
N PHE A 333 7.48 13.19 24.43
CA PHE A 333 8.90 13.54 24.33
C PHE A 333 9.35 14.30 25.58
N THR A 334 10.42 13.83 26.19
CA THR A 334 11.04 14.41 27.39
C THR A 334 12.52 14.70 27.12
N LYS A 335 12.94 15.95 27.26
CA LYS A 335 14.33 16.34 27.06
C LYS A 335 15.16 15.94 28.28
N THR A 336 16.18 15.11 28.09
CA THR A 336 17.03 14.59 29.18
C THR A 336 18.39 15.26 29.25
N GLY A 337 18.89 15.80 28.14
CA GLY A 337 20.18 16.46 28.06
C GLY A 337 20.34 17.35 26.83
N ALA A 338 21.55 17.85 26.60
CA ALA A 338 21.88 18.52 25.33
C ALA A 338 21.74 17.52 24.18
N ASN A 339 21.00 17.90 23.15
CA ASN A 339 20.73 17.09 21.95
C ASN A 339 20.21 15.66 22.20
N THR A 340 19.60 15.40 23.37
CA THR A 340 19.12 14.06 23.74
C THR A 340 17.70 14.15 24.27
N TRP A 341 16.81 13.35 23.67
CA TRP A 341 15.39 13.31 24.00
C TRP A 341 14.97 11.86 24.21
N ASN A 342 14.23 11.58 25.27
CA ASN A 342 13.54 10.30 25.42
C ASN A 342 12.12 10.43 24.89
N TYR A 343 11.63 9.36 24.26
CA TYR A 343 10.23 9.22 23.92
C TYR A 343 9.61 8.07 24.70
N ASN A 344 8.36 8.25 25.11
CA ASN A 344 7.55 7.22 25.74
C ASN A 344 6.24 7.12 24.96
N VAL A 345 5.93 5.92 24.47
CA VAL A 345 4.67 5.65 23.79
C VAL A 345 3.71 5.05 24.79
N VAL A 346 2.53 5.65 24.90
CA VAL A 346 1.45 5.16 25.75
C VAL A 346 0.22 4.83 24.91
N ALA A 347 -0.50 3.81 25.36
CA ALA A 347 -1.79 3.38 24.84
C ALA A 347 -2.84 3.43 25.95
N SER A 348 -4.12 3.32 25.58
CA SER A 348 -5.20 3.17 26.55
C SER A 348 -5.20 1.78 27.18
N ALA A 349 -5.29 1.71 28.51
CA ALA A 349 -5.34 0.47 29.26
C ALA A 349 -6.60 -0.37 28.97
N SER A 350 -7.69 0.25 28.52
CA SER A 350 -8.92 -0.48 28.16
C SER A 350 -8.86 -1.15 26.80
N GLU A 351 -7.83 -0.86 26.00
CA GLU A 351 -7.68 -1.34 24.61
C GLU A 351 -6.56 -2.37 24.46
N VAL A 352 -5.67 -2.46 25.44
CA VAL A 352 -4.48 -3.32 25.42
C VAL A 352 -4.59 -4.40 26.50
N VAL A 353 -4.07 -5.59 26.24
CA VAL A 353 -4.04 -6.69 27.22
C VAL A 353 -3.06 -6.35 28.35
N THR A 354 -3.56 -5.64 29.37
CA THR A 354 -2.75 -5.14 30.50
C THR A 354 -2.07 -6.24 31.32
N ALA A 355 -2.55 -7.48 31.23
CA ALA A 355 -1.95 -8.64 31.89
C ALA A 355 -0.51 -8.92 31.43
N ASN A 356 -0.14 -8.43 30.26
CA ASN A 356 1.18 -8.64 29.69
C ASN A 356 2.19 -7.56 30.09
N TYR A 357 1.76 -6.54 30.84
CA TYR A 357 2.62 -5.42 31.24
C TYR A 357 2.86 -5.43 32.75
N ASP A 358 4.08 -5.09 33.17
CA ASP A 358 4.40 -4.89 34.59
C ASP A 358 3.57 -3.74 35.19
N SER A 359 3.13 -3.88 36.43
CA SER A 359 2.34 -2.88 37.16
C SER A 359 2.98 -1.47 37.20
N SER A 360 4.30 -1.35 37.08
CA SER A 360 5.03 -0.08 36.99
C SER A 360 4.84 0.66 35.66
N ASN A 361 4.34 -0.02 34.62
CA ASN A 361 4.03 0.54 33.30
C ASN A 361 2.53 0.80 33.11
N ILE A 362 1.71 0.62 34.15
CA ILE A 362 0.27 0.77 34.09
C ILE A 362 -0.15 1.84 35.10
N ASP A 363 -0.86 2.87 34.63
CA ASP A 363 -1.58 3.76 35.52
C ASP A 363 -3.07 3.43 35.49
N THR A 364 -3.58 2.87 36.59
CA THR A 364 -4.99 2.48 36.73
C THR A 364 -5.92 3.67 36.98
N THR A 365 -5.39 4.83 37.38
CA THR A 365 -6.16 6.05 37.64
C THR A 365 -6.42 6.82 36.35
N LEU A 366 -5.40 6.92 35.49
CA LEU A 366 -5.50 7.55 34.17
C LEU A 366 -5.92 6.57 33.07
N GLY A 367 -5.90 5.26 33.35
CA GLY A 367 -6.29 4.24 32.39
C GLY A 367 -5.35 4.17 31.19
N ILE A 368 -4.04 4.31 31.43
CA ILE A 368 -3.00 4.29 30.39
C ILE A 368 -1.92 3.25 30.68
N VAL A 369 -1.29 2.76 29.62
CA VAL A 369 -0.17 1.80 29.68
C VAL A 369 0.98 2.32 28.84
N ARG A 370 2.20 2.29 29.39
CA ARG A 370 3.41 2.55 28.63
C ARG A 370 3.79 1.28 27.84
N VAL A 371 3.70 1.37 26.52
CA VAL A 371 3.93 0.23 25.62
C VAL A 371 5.38 0.13 25.14
N GLY A 372 6.07 1.26 25.02
CA GLY A 372 7.49 1.29 24.71
C GLY A 372 8.15 2.62 25.02
N SER A 373 9.48 2.62 25.06
CA SER A 373 10.28 3.83 25.18
C SER A 373 11.58 3.74 24.38
N GLY A 374 12.18 4.88 24.10
CA GLY A 374 13.48 4.96 23.44
C GLY A 374 14.12 6.33 23.60
N THR A 375 15.30 6.49 23.01
CA THR A 375 16.07 7.74 23.02
C THR A 375 16.42 8.16 21.60
N LEU A 376 16.24 9.44 21.30
CA LEU A 376 16.66 10.12 20.08
C LEU A 376 17.83 11.05 20.42
N THR A 377 18.92 10.96 19.65
CA THR A 377 20.03 11.91 19.73
C THR A 377 20.15 12.71 18.45
N PHE A 378 20.52 13.98 18.59
CA PHE A 378 20.61 14.93 17.49
C PHE A 378 22.05 15.41 17.28
N GLY A 379 22.39 15.69 16.02
CA GLY A 379 23.63 16.37 15.64
C GLY A 379 23.67 17.81 16.15
N THR A 380 24.85 18.43 16.11
CA THR A 380 25.03 19.84 16.47
C THR A 380 24.32 20.81 15.52
N ASP A 381 23.94 20.33 14.35
CA ASP A 381 23.17 21.02 13.31
C ASP A 381 21.65 20.83 13.45
N GLY A 382 21.19 20.07 14.45
CA GLY A 382 19.77 19.80 14.70
C GLY A 382 19.19 18.62 13.90
N THR A 383 20.03 17.90 13.15
CA THR A 383 19.63 16.70 12.40
C THR A 383 19.50 15.48 13.32
N LEU A 384 18.65 14.51 12.96
CA LEU A 384 18.53 13.26 13.70
C LEU A 384 19.76 12.39 13.48
N ASP A 385 20.54 12.16 14.53
CA ASP A 385 21.79 11.40 14.45
C ASP A 385 21.58 9.91 14.73
N ARG A 386 21.00 9.56 15.89
CA ARG A 386 20.71 8.16 16.28
C ARG A 386 19.32 8.02 16.85
N GLU A 387 18.69 6.94 16.44
CA GLU A 387 17.59 6.33 17.16
C GLU A 387 18.11 5.11 17.94
N SER A 388 17.82 5.07 19.25
CA SER A 388 18.09 3.92 20.10
C SER A 388 17.06 2.82 19.87
N THR A 389 17.45 1.57 20.15
CA THR A 389 16.53 0.43 20.08
C THR A 389 15.39 0.63 21.07
N VAL A 390 14.16 0.35 20.62
CA VAL A 390 12.96 0.45 21.45
C VAL A 390 13.02 -0.55 22.60
N ILE A 391 12.79 -0.06 23.81
CA ILE A 391 12.51 -0.89 24.97
C ILE A 391 11.03 -1.24 24.93
N ARG A 392 10.73 -2.52 24.70
CA ARG A 392 9.37 -3.07 24.75
C ARG A 392 9.00 -3.39 26.21
N TYR A 393 7.75 -3.12 26.60
CA TYR A 393 7.24 -3.39 27.95
C TYR A 393 6.21 -4.54 28.02
N ASP A 394 5.87 -5.12 26.87
CA ASP A 394 5.05 -6.33 26.76
C ASP A 394 5.87 -7.58 27.11
N THR A 395 5.28 -8.53 27.85
CA THR A 395 5.91 -9.77 28.33
C THR A 395 5.23 -11.05 27.80
N SER A 396 4.29 -10.94 26.85
CA SER A 396 3.40 -12.04 26.44
C SER A 396 4.04 -13.19 25.64
N THR A 397 5.31 -13.09 25.24
CA THR A 397 6.01 -14.16 24.54
C THR A 397 7.11 -14.79 25.41
N ALA A 398 7.02 -16.11 25.57
CA ALA A 398 8.08 -16.93 26.16
C ALA A 398 9.43 -16.63 25.46
N ALA A 399 10.45 -16.32 26.26
CA ALA A 399 11.72 -15.68 25.92
C ALA A 399 11.53 -14.19 25.53
N GLY A 400 11.99 -13.23 26.32
CA GLY A 400 13.41 -13.16 26.68
C GLY A 400 14.35 -13.03 25.47
N THR A 401 13.82 -12.90 24.25
CA THR A 401 14.54 -12.42 23.07
C THR A 401 13.80 -11.16 22.63
N SER A 402 14.12 -9.98 23.16
CA SER A 402 15.23 -9.15 22.66
C SER A 402 15.52 -9.37 21.17
N GLY A 403 14.49 -9.27 20.33
CA GLY A 403 14.67 -8.84 18.95
C GLY A 403 14.95 -7.34 18.96
N THR A 404 16.19 -6.93 19.22
CA THR A 404 16.65 -5.55 19.14
C THR A 404 16.59 -5.09 17.68
N ALA A 405 15.45 -4.58 17.24
CA ALA A 405 15.32 -3.80 16.02
C ALA A 405 14.95 -2.36 16.43
N PRO A 406 15.61 -1.34 15.86
CA PRO A 406 15.21 0.05 16.08
C PRO A 406 13.75 0.26 15.63
N GLY A 407 13.01 1.05 16.40
CA GLY A 407 11.63 1.46 16.07
C GLY A 407 10.52 0.46 16.37
N GLU A 408 10.74 -0.83 16.60
CA GLU A 408 9.64 -1.80 16.75
C GLU A 408 8.99 -1.84 18.16
N LEU A 409 7.73 -1.46 18.25
CA LEU A 409 6.82 -1.71 19.37
C LEU A 409 6.12 -3.06 19.20
N GLN A 410 5.80 -3.71 20.32
CA GLN A 410 4.92 -4.88 20.38
C GLN A 410 3.73 -4.52 21.25
N ILE A 411 2.53 -4.69 20.71
CA ILE A 411 1.28 -4.35 21.40
C ILE A 411 0.26 -5.46 21.16
N ASP A 412 -0.32 -5.94 22.26
CA ASP A 412 -1.45 -6.87 22.23
C ASP A 412 -2.77 -6.12 22.42
N PHE A 413 -3.49 -5.87 21.32
CA PHE A 413 -4.83 -5.27 21.38
C PHE A 413 -5.89 -6.29 21.79
N ILE A 414 -6.83 -5.86 22.65
CA ILE A 414 -7.91 -6.72 23.13
C ILE A 414 -8.83 -7.09 21.95
N GLY A 415 -8.94 -8.38 21.66
CA GLY A 415 -9.82 -8.91 20.61
C GLY A 415 -9.19 -9.03 19.22
N ALA A 416 -7.94 -8.59 19.05
CA ALA A 416 -7.14 -8.79 17.83
C ALA A 416 -6.24 -10.03 17.96
N THR A 417 -5.47 -10.34 16.90
CA THR A 417 -4.39 -11.33 17.05
C THR A 417 -3.31 -10.77 17.97
N ALA A 418 -2.78 -11.59 18.87
CA ALA A 418 -1.66 -11.23 19.72
C ALA A 418 -0.39 -10.94 18.89
N ASP A 419 0.53 -10.22 19.50
CA ASP A 419 1.86 -9.84 19.04
C ASP A 419 1.86 -8.98 17.77
N GLN A 420 1.10 -7.88 17.75
CA GLN A 420 1.21 -6.91 16.65
C GLN A 420 2.50 -6.10 16.79
N LEU A 421 3.40 -6.23 15.80
CA LEU A 421 4.61 -5.42 15.70
C LEU A 421 4.34 -4.12 14.93
N ILE A 422 4.68 -2.98 15.52
CA ILE A 422 4.56 -1.64 14.91
C ILE A 422 5.92 -0.95 14.94
N SER A 423 6.52 -0.73 13.77
CA SER A 423 7.75 0.06 13.65
C SER A 423 7.43 1.56 13.69
N MET A 424 7.69 2.20 14.82
CA MET A 424 7.73 3.65 15.00
C MET A 424 9.00 4.20 14.35
N ASN A 425 8.82 4.99 13.30
CA ASN A 425 9.89 5.62 12.55
C ASN A 425 9.88 7.11 12.82
N TYR A 426 10.99 7.66 13.35
CA TYR A 426 11.15 9.10 13.57
C TYR A 426 11.93 9.80 12.46
N GLY A 427 12.19 9.13 11.34
CA GLY A 427 12.88 9.58 10.14
C GLY A 427 14.20 8.85 9.89
N SER A 428 14.84 9.17 8.76
CA SER A 428 16.11 8.54 8.35
C SER A 428 17.28 9.13 9.12
N SER A 429 17.68 8.48 10.21
CA SER A 429 18.80 8.93 11.04
C SER A 429 20.16 8.83 10.32
N VAL A 430 21.10 9.69 10.66
CA VAL A 430 22.42 9.75 10.00
C VAL A 430 23.24 8.48 10.26
N THR A 431 23.27 7.98 11.50
CA THR A 431 24.16 6.86 11.87
C THR A 431 23.45 5.52 12.09
N THR A 432 22.13 5.48 12.33
CA THR A 432 21.39 4.21 12.38
C THR A 432 20.89 3.78 10.99
N ASP A 433 20.42 4.71 10.15
CA ASP A 433 19.80 4.38 8.85
C ASP A 433 20.58 4.89 7.62
N GLY A 434 21.67 5.65 7.82
CA GLY A 434 22.50 6.20 6.75
C GLY A 434 21.82 7.33 5.95
N GLY A 435 20.82 7.99 6.54
CA GLY A 435 20.05 9.07 5.93
C GLY A 435 20.67 10.46 6.09
N ASN A 436 19.93 11.49 5.66
CA ASN A 436 20.33 12.89 5.79
C ASN A 436 19.94 13.51 7.16
N GLY A 437 19.13 12.84 7.98
CA GLY A 437 18.67 13.34 9.28
C GLY A 437 17.71 14.55 9.23
N LEU A 438 17.26 14.98 8.04
CA LEU A 438 16.32 16.09 7.85
C LEU A 438 14.90 15.64 7.49
N ASP A 439 14.74 14.45 6.90
CA ASP A 439 13.43 13.90 6.48
C ASP A 439 12.62 13.34 7.67
N GLY A 440 12.95 13.75 8.90
CA GLY A 440 12.50 13.17 10.15
C GLY A 440 12.20 14.17 11.26
N THR A 441 12.25 13.67 12.48
CA THR A 441 12.23 14.48 13.69
C THR A 441 13.51 15.29 13.74
N THR A 442 13.39 16.60 13.96
CA THR A 442 14.51 17.53 13.98
C THR A 442 14.52 18.31 15.30
N GLN A 443 15.65 18.92 15.60
CA GLN A 443 15.80 19.75 16.79
C GLN A 443 16.22 21.17 16.43
N PHE A 444 15.26 22.01 16.04
CA PHE A 444 15.50 23.43 15.76
C PHE A 444 15.02 24.33 16.90
N GLY A 445 15.44 25.60 16.89
CA GLY A 445 15.10 26.59 17.93
C GLY A 445 13.65 27.11 17.88
N SER A 446 12.86 26.67 16.90
CA SER A 446 11.42 26.96 16.83
C SER A 446 10.62 26.14 17.83
N THR A 447 9.41 26.59 18.15
CA THR A 447 8.47 25.86 19.04
C THR A 447 8.25 24.43 18.57
N SER A 448 8.06 23.51 19.52
CA SER A 448 7.79 22.11 19.19
C SER A 448 6.47 21.95 18.45
N ALA A 449 6.51 21.25 17.33
CA ALA A 449 5.36 21.04 16.48
C ALA A 449 5.49 19.73 15.70
N LEU A 450 4.35 19.11 15.39
CA LEU A 450 4.28 17.97 14.49
C LEU A 450 4.54 18.45 13.06
N VAL A 451 5.46 17.80 12.34
CA VAL A 451 5.79 18.13 10.95
C VAL A 451 5.07 17.17 10.01
N GLN A 452 5.17 15.87 10.26
CA GLN A 452 4.54 14.83 9.46
C GLN A 452 4.15 13.64 10.32
N GLN A 453 3.01 13.05 10.01
CA GLN A 453 2.56 11.81 10.63
C GLN A 453 1.89 10.95 9.58
N THR A 454 2.35 9.71 9.42
CA THR A 454 1.78 8.76 8.47
C THR A 454 1.77 7.37 9.08
N GLN A 455 0.84 6.53 8.64
CA GLN A 455 0.81 5.12 9.00
C GLN A 455 0.20 4.31 7.86
N ASP A 456 0.47 3.01 7.84
CA ASP A 456 0.21 2.14 6.69
C ASP A 456 -1.01 1.22 6.85
N GLY A 457 -1.62 1.17 8.03
CA GLY A 457 -2.81 0.39 8.34
C GLY A 457 -4.10 1.06 7.90
N PHE A 458 -5.19 0.28 7.81
CA PHE A 458 -6.51 0.81 7.48
C PHE A 458 -7.62 -0.13 7.94
N ALA A 459 -8.77 0.47 8.28
CA ALA A 459 -10.00 -0.25 8.57
C ALA A 459 -10.58 -0.96 7.34
N ALA A 460 -11.46 -1.92 7.57
CA ALA A 460 -12.21 -2.58 6.51
C ALA A 460 -13.03 -1.54 5.71
N GLY A 461 -12.97 -1.63 4.39
CA GLY A 461 -13.66 -0.70 3.49
C GLY A 461 -14.63 -1.43 2.58
N SER A 462 -15.82 -0.89 2.38
CA SER A 462 -16.73 -1.32 1.31
C SER A 462 -16.34 -0.66 -0.02
N LEU A 463 -16.56 -1.35 -1.13
CA LEU A 463 -16.31 -0.83 -2.46
C LEU A 463 -17.34 0.26 -2.81
N GLN A 464 -16.87 1.45 -3.20
CA GLN A 464 -17.73 2.59 -3.56
C GLN A 464 -17.84 2.81 -5.06
N ALA A 465 -16.72 2.70 -5.79
CA ALA A 465 -16.68 2.96 -7.22
C ALA A 465 -15.62 2.12 -7.93
N PHE A 466 -15.84 1.89 -9.22
CA PHE A 466 -14.87 1.33 -10.15
C PHE A 466 -14.23 2.44 -10.99
N SER A 467 -12.98 2.24 -11.34
CA SER A 467 -12.27 3.03 -12.34
C SER A 467 -11.41 2.08 -13.18
N VAL A 468 -11.33 2.32 -14.48
CA VAL A 468 -10.42 1.58 -15.36
C VAL A 468 -9.40 2.56 -15.93
N ASP A 469 -8.12 2.21 -15.81
CA ASP A 469 -7.04 3.02 -16.36
C ASP A 469 -6.78 2.71 -17.86
N ALA A 470 -5.88 3.47 -18.48
CA ALA A 470 -5.51 3.27 -19.89
C ALA A 470 -4.78 1.94 -20.16
N ASN A 471 -4.16 1.37 -19.13
CA ASN A 471 -3.46 0.09 -19.16
C ASN A 471 -4.43 -1.09 -18.94
N GLY A 472 -5.73 -0.83 -18.87
CA GLY A 472 -6.80 -1.81 -18.64
C GLY A 472 -6.86 -2.34 -17.22
N VAL A 473 -6.18 -1.73 -16.25
CA VAL A 473 -6.28 -2.09 -14.83
C VAL A 473 -7.59 -1.53 -14.27
N ILE A 474 -8.44 -2.44 -13.83
CA ILE A 474 -9.69 -2.15 -13.14
C ILE A 474 -9.37 -2.00 -11.66
N SER A 475 -9.46 -0.77 -11.16
CA SER A 475 -9.25 -0.42 -9.76
C SER A 475 -10.55 -0.09 -9.06
N GLY A 476 -10.71 -0.59 -7.84
CA GLY A 476 -11.80 -0.26 -6.94
C GLY A 476 -11.41 0.81 -5.94
N ARG A 477 -12.23 1.86 -5.79
CA ARG A 477 -12.11 2.83 -4.70
C ARG A 477 -12.97 2.38 -3.53
N PHE A 478 -12.35 2.23 -2.37
CA PHE A 478 -13.00 1.77 -1.15
C PHE A 478 -13.34 2.94 -0.22
N SER A 479 -14.31 2.73 0.68
CA SER A 479 -14.74 3.73 1.66
C SER A 479 -13.66 4.10 2.68
N ASN A 480 -12.66 3.25 2.87
CA ASN A 480 -11.45 3.52 3.65
C ASN A 480 -10.42 4.38 2.89
N GLY A 481 -10.77 4.93 1.72
CA GLY A 481 -9.92 5.81 0.92
C GLY A 481 -8.86 5.10 0.09
N GLN A 482 -8.72 3.78 0.21
CA GLN A 482 -7.74 3.00 -0.56
C GLN A 482 -8.23 2.76 -2.00
N LEU A 483 -7.28 2.80 -2.93
CA LEU A 483 -7.46 2.35 -4.31
C LEU A 483 -6.75 0.99 -4.44
N ARG A 484 -7.49 -0.05 -4.83
CA ARG A 484 -6.93 -1.39 -5.02
C ARG A 484 -7.20 -1.85 -6.44
N ALA A 485 -6.17 -2.32 -7.14
CA ALA A 485 -6.37 -3.00 -8.42
C ALA A 485 -7.04 -4.36 -8.18
N LEU A 486 -8.10 -4.64 -8.94
CA LEU A 486 -8.91 -5.87 -8.81
C LEU A 486 -8.59 -6.85 -9.94
N ALA A 487 -8.37 -6.33 -11.14
CA ALA A 487 -8.02 -7.11 -12.31
C ALA A 487 -7.38 -6.20 -13.38
N GLN A 488 -6.75 -6.80 -14.37
CA GLN A 488 -6.30 -6.10 -15.57
C GLN A 488 -6.84 -6.81 -16.81
N VAL A 489 -7.50 -6.07 -17.70
CA VAL A 489 -8.02 -6.60 -18.97
C VAL A 489 -6.87 -7.09 -19.84
N VAL A 490 -7.01 -8.28 -20.42
CA VAL A 490 -6.03 -8.83 -21.37
C VAL A 490 -6.56 -8.69 -22.78
N LEU A 491 -5.69 -8.24 -23.68
CA LEU A 491 -5.98 -8.14 -25.10
C LEU A 491 -5.29 -9.25 -25.87
N ALA A 492 -5.93 -9.74 -26.92
CA ALA A 492 -5.35 -10.70 -27.86
C ALA A 492 -5.14 -10.05 -29.23
N ARG A 493 -3.97 -10.23 -29.83
CA ARG A 493 -3.70 -9.89 -31.22
C ARG A 493 -3.50 -11.16 -32.03
N PHE A 494 -4.00 -11.15 -33.26
CA PHE A 494 -3.74 -12.19 -34.25
C PHE A 494 -2.75 -11.69 -35.30
N PRO A 495 -1.84 -12.55 -35.78
CA PRO A 495 -1.02 -12.26 -36.95
C PRO A 495 -1.89 -11.93 -38.18
N ASP A 496 -2.96 -12.70 -38.41
CA ASP A 496 -3.93 -12.44 -39.47
C ASP A 496 -5.37 -12.35 -38.91
N PRO A 497 -5.90 -11.13 -38.71
CA PRO A 497 -7.27 -10.93 -38.26
C PRO A 497 -8.34 -11.38 -39.27
N ILE A 498 -8.04 -11.39 -40.58
CA ILE A 498 -9.01 -11.75 -41.63
C ILE A 498 -9.31 -13.25 -41.60
N GLY A 499 -8.37 -14.06 -41.13
CA GLY A 499 -8.55 -15.48 -40.92
C GLY A 499 -9.51 -15.85 -39.78
N LEU A 500 -9.96 -14.90 -38.95
CA LEU A 500 -10.89 -15.17 -37.85
C LEU A 500 -12.29 -15.55 -38.36
N THR A 501 -12.90 -16.56 -37.75
CA THR A 501 -14.27 -16.97 -38.09
C THR A 501 -15.27 -16.26 -37.20
N ARG A 502 -16.38 -15.75 -37.77
CA ARG A 502 -17.46 -15.15 -36.97
C ARG A 502 -18.33 -16.26 -36.38
N THR A 503 -18.54 -16.22 -35.06
CA THR A 503 -19.39 -17.19 -34.34
C THR A 503 -20.76 -16.59 -33.97
N GLY A 504 -21.08 -15.40 -34.49
CA GLY A 504 -22.28 -14.63 -34.16
C GLY A 504 -22.07 -13.74 -32.93
N LYS A 505 -23.11 -12.98 -32.52
CA LYS A 505 -23.06 -12.14 -31.30
C LYS A 505 -21.84 -11.19 -31.20
N ASN A 506 -21.32 -10.70 -32.34
CA ASN A 506 -20.07 -9.92 -32.41
C ASN A 506 -18.83 -10.61 -31.84
N THR A 507 -18.81 -11.94 -31.80
CA THR A 507 -17.64 -12.71 -31.40
C THR A 507 -16.98 -13.42 -32.58
N PHE A 508 -15.67 -13.57 -32.44
CA PHE A 508 -14.76 -14.21 -33.37
C PHE A 508 -14.12 -15.42 -32.70
N ALA A 509 -13.94 -16.49 -33.47
CA ALA A 509 -13.19 -17.67 -33.05
C ALA A 509 -11.88 -17.77 -33.86
N GLN A 510 -10.88 -18.35 -33.22
CA GLN A 510 -9.61 -18.65 -33.86
C GLN A 510 -9.80 -19.72 -34.94
N SER A 511 -9.10 -19.58 -36.06
CA SER A 511 -9.03 -20.60 -37.12
C SER A 511 -7.58 -20.98 -37.42
N GLY A 512 -7.39 -22.02 -38.25
CA GLY A 512 -6.06 -22.37 -38.74
C GLY A 512 -5.38 -21.25 -39.55
N ASN A 513 -6.18 -20.37 -40.18
CA ASN A 513 -5.68 -19.27 -41.01
C ASN A 513 -5.33 -18.02 -40.19
N SER A 514 -5.95 -17.81 -39.01
CA SER A 514 -5.70 -16.61 -38.19
C SER A 514 -4.35 -16.63 -37.47
N GLY A 515 -3.73 -17.81 -37.37
CA GLY A 515 -2.57 -18.05 -36.51
C GLY A 515 -2.95 -18.16 -35.03
N GLN A 516 -1.94 -18.31 -34.16
CA GLN A 516 -2.12 -18.34 -32.71
C GLN A 516 -2.30 -16.92 -32.14
N PRO A 517 -3.18 -16.74 -31.13
CA PRO A 517 -3.33 -15.47 -30.44
C PRO A 517 -2.06 -15.11 -29.67
N VAL A 518 -1.67 -13.85 -29.72
CA VAL A 518 -0.67 -13.25 -28.84
C VAL A 518 -1.41 -12.45 -27.78
N ASN A 519 -1.45 -12.97 -26.56
CA ASN A 519 -2.10 -12.34 -25.42
C ASN A 519 -1.11 -11.43 -24.67
N GLY A 520 -1.56 -10.28 -24.20
CA GLY A 520 -0.72 -9.36 -23.44
C GLY A 520 -1.52 -8.27 -22.74
N THR A 521 -0.81 -7.44 -21.96
CA THR A 521 -1.38 -6.23 -21.39
C THR A 521 -1.65 -5.20 -22.49
N PRO A 522 -2.65 -4.34 -22.33
CA PRO A 522 -2.84 -3.16 -23.18
C PRO A 522 -1.55 -2.32 -23.25
N ASP A 523 -1.37 -1.61 -24.37
CA ASP A 523 -0.23 -0.74 -24.66
C ASP A 523 1.15 -1.45 -24.71
N SER A 524 1.17 -2.79 -24.77
CA SER A 524 2.38 -3.60 -24.88
C SER A 524 2.36 -4.51 -26.11
N ALA A 525 3.54 -4.85 -26.66
CA ALA A 525 3.68 -5.80 -27.78
C ALA A 525 2.84 -5.50 -29.04
N GLY A 526 2.60 -4.21 -29.34
CA GLY A 526 1.78 -3.76 -30.47
C GLY A 526 0.28 -3.95 -30.27
N LEU A 527 -0.16 -4.21 -29.04
CA LEU A 527 -1.55 -4.11 -28.61
C LEU A 527 -1.92 -2.64 -28.39
N GLY A 528 -3.17 -2.31 -28.67
CA GLY A 528 -3.74 -0.99 -28.39
C GLY A 528 -3.94 -0.77 -26.90
N ARG A 529 -4.32 0.46 -26.55
CA ARG A 529 -4.69 0.85 -25.19
C ARG A 529 -6.18 0.68 -24.97
N VAL A 530 -6.59 0.54 -23.72
CA VAL A 530 -8.01 0.44 -23.36
C VAL A 530 -8.49 1.82 -22.91
N LEU A 531 -9.65 2.23 -23.39
CA LEU A 531 -10.32 3.46 -22.98
C LEU A 531 -11.55 3.08 -22.17
N SER A 532 -11.64 3.58 -20.95
CA SER A 532 -12.85 3.44 -20.15
C SER A 532 -13.94 4.42 -20.62
N ASN A 533 -15.19 4.12 -20.26
CA ASN A 533 -16.32 4.98 -20.51
C ASN A 533 -16.47 5.37 -21.99
N SER A 534 -16.13 4.42 -22.87
CA SER A 534 -16.08 4.60 -24.31
C SER A 534 -16.48 3.30 -24.99
N LEU A 535 -17.14 3.40 -26.14
CA LEU A 535 -17.55 2.28 -26.98
C LEU A 535 -17.07 2.50 -28.41
N GLU A 536 -16.54 1.45 -29.04
CA GLU A 536 -16.21 1.47 -30.46
C GLU A 536 -17.50 1.29 -31.29
N LEU A 537 -17.81 2.22 -32.18
CA LEU A 537 -18.92 2.12 -33.11
C LEU A 537 -18.56 1.24 -34.31
N SER A 538 -19.56 0.93 -35.15
CA SER A 538 -19.29 0.26 -36.41
C SER A 538 -18.37 1.11 -37.30
N ASN A 539 -17.49 0.43 -38.05
CA ASN A 539 -16.66 1.07 -39.08
C ASN A 539 -17.33 1.14 -40.46
N VAL A 540 -18.64 0.88 -40.55
CA VAL A 540 -19.41 0.96 -41.79
C VAL A 540 -19.76 2.42 -42.07
N ASP A 541 -19.40 2.92 -43.26
CA ASP A 541 -19.89 4.19 -43.77
C ASP A 541 -21.16 3.97 -44.61
N LEU A 542 -22.23 4.64 -44.23
CA LEU A 542 -23.53 4.54 -44.89
C LEU A 542 -23.50 5.12 -46.31
N GLY A 543 -22.74 6.19 -46.54
CA GLY A 543 -22.58 6.81 -47.85
C GLY A 543 -21.92 5.87 -48.85
N GLU A 544 -20.78 5.28 -48.47
CA GLU A 544 -20.08 4.29 -49.29
C GLU A 544 -20.94 3.04 -49.51
N SER A 545 -21.59 2.53 -48.45
CA SER A 545 -22.45 1.35 -48.54
C SER A 545 -23.64 1.55 -49.49
N PHE A 546 -24.23 2.73 -49.55
CA PHE A 546 -25.32 3.02 -50.51
C PHE A 546 -24.81 3.13 -51.95
N ILE A 547 -23.62 3.68 -52.18
CA ILE A 547 -23.00 3.73 -53.52
C ILE A 547 -22.75 2.29 -54.01
N ASP A 548 -22.16 1.45 -53.16
CA ASP A 548 -21.90 0.05 -53.47
C ASP A 548 -23.20 -0.74 -53.69
N MET A 549 -24.26 -0.44 -52.93
CA MET A 549 -25.58 -1.04 -53.14
C MET A 549 -26.15 -0.69 -54.51
N ILE A 550 -26.08 0.59 -54.91
CA ILE A 550 -26.55 1.05 -56.22
C ILE A 550 -25.73 0.41 -57.34
N ALA A 551 -24.41 0.29 -57.15
CA ALA A 551 -23.53 -0.36 -58.12
C ALA A 551 -23.88 -1.85 -58.29
N ALA A 552 -24.05 -2.58 -57.19
CA ALA A 552 -24.44 -4.00 -57.22
C ALA A 552 -25.85 -4.22 -57.78
N GLN A 553 -26.82 -3.33 -57.48
CA GLN A 553 -28.17 -3.36 -58.06
C GLN A 553 -28.14 -3.14 -59.58
N ARG A 554 -27.39 -2.13 -60.05
CA ARG A 554 -27.21 -1.87 -61.50
C ARG A 554 -26.51 -3.04 -62.18
N GLY A 555 -25.50 -3.63 -61.54
CA GLY A 555 -24.81 -4.83 -62.01
C GLY A 555 -25.75 -6.03 -62.13
N PHE A 556 -26.62 -6.25 -61.14
CA PHE A 556 -27.64 -7.30 -61.16
C PHE A 556 -28.62 -7.11 -62.32
N GLN A 557 -29.14 -5.88 -62.51
CA GLN A 557 -30.02 -5.54 -63.63
C GLN A 557 -29.34 -5.72 -64.99
N ALA A 558 -28.07 -5.34 -65.12
CA ALA A 558 -27.30 -5.53 -66.34
C ALA A 558 -27.12 -7.01 -66.68
N ASN A 559 -26.75 -7.85 -65.69
CA ASN A 559 -26.60 -9.29 -65.89
C ASN A 559 -27.94 -9.97 -66.21
N SER A 560 -29.05 -9.52 -65.63
CA SER A 560 -30.38 -10.00 -66.00
C SER A 560 -30.72 -9.70 -67.47
N ARG A 561 -30.32 -8.55 -68.01
CA ARG A 561 -30.53 -8.22 -69.43
C ARG A 561 -29.71 -9.11 -70.37
N VAL A 562 -28.52 -9.55 -69.95
CA VAL A 562 -27.71 -10.53 -70.72
C VAL A 562 -28.43 -11.87 -70.84
N ILE A 563 -29.14 -12.29 -69.78
CA ILE A 563 -29.94 -13.51 -69.79
C ILE A 563 -31.15 -13.35 -70.72
N THR A 564 -31.90 -12.25 -70.61
CA THR A 564 -33.09 -12.03 -71.47
C THR A 564 -32.71 -11.93 -72.95
N THR A 565 -31.64 -11.21 -73.28
CA THR A 565 -31.15 -11.13 -74.67
C THR A 565 -30.65 -12.47 -75.20
N SER A 566 -30.01 -13.28 -74.36
CA SER A 566 -29.61 -14.64 -74.76
C SER A 566 -30.83 -15.56 -74.97
N ASP A 567 -31.88 -15.41 -74.16
CA ASP A 567 -33.15 -16.15 -74.30
C ASP A 567 -33.91 -15.77 -75.58
N GLU A 568 -33.98 -14.48 -75.90
CA GLU A 568 -34.55 -13.98 -77.16
C GLU A 568 -33.85 -14.59 -78.39
N ILE A 569 -32.51 -14.65 -78.40
CA ILE A 569 -31.73 -15.27 -79.49
C ILE A 569 -31.99 -16.78 -79.58
N LEU A 570 -32.11 -17.48 -78.43
CA LEU A 570 -32.45 -18.90 -78.41
C LEU A 570 -33.85 -19.14 -78.95
N GLN A 571 -34.81 -18.27 -78.63
CA GLN A 571 -36.17 -18.36 -79.12
C GLN A 571 -36.25 -18.13 -80.64
N GLU A 572 -35.49 -17.16 -81.17
CA GLU A 572 -35.35 -16.95 -82.61
C GLU A 572 -34.72 -18.16 -83.31
N LEU A 573 -33.67 -18.76 -82.74
CA LEU A 573 -33.05 -19.99 -83.24
C LEU A 573 -34.03 -21.18 -83.27
N VAL A 574 -34.87 -21.34 -82.23
CA VAL A 574 -35.89 -22.39 -82.18
C VAL A 574 -36.95 -22.20 -83.26
N ASN A 575 -37.34 -20.95 -83.51
CA ASN A 575 -38.29 -20.60 -84.58
C ASN A 575 -37.72 -20.82 -85.98
N LEU A 576 -36.39 -20.77 -86.15
CA LEU A 576 -35.71 -20.99 -87.43
C LEU A 576 -35.63 -22.48 -87.85
N LYS A 577 -35.79 -23.40 -86.89
CA LYS A 577 -35.84 -24.85 -87.14
C LYS A 577 -37.23 -25.32 -87.59
N ARG A 578 -38.26 -24.50 -87.36
CA ARG A 578 -39.65 -24.77 -87.71
C ARG A 578 -39.95 -24.26 -89.11
#